data_AF-A0A4V1ZUC3-F1
#
_entry.id   AF-A0A4V1ZUC3-F1
#
_cell.length_a   1.000
_cell.length_b   1.000
_cell.length_c   1.000
_cell.angle_alpha   90.00
_cell.angle_beta   90.00
_cell.angle_gamma   90.00
#
_symmetry.space_group_name_H-M   'P 1'
#
loop_
_entity.id
_entity.type
_entity.pdbx_description
1 polymer ?
#
loop_
_entity_poly.entity_id
_entity_poly.type
_entity_poly.pdbx_seq_one_letter_code
_entity_poly.pdbx_strand_id
1 'polypeptide(L)'
;MSRKSRAKPPSPFLRFNSSPEVIRLVVLMYVRFPLSLRNVEDLLFERGIDICHETVRLWWNRFGPLFAGDIRRQRVSRMRGFRQMKTLQKFASVHASVHNHFSLERHLTNRQTYRERRSAALAKWQALAS
;
A
#
# COMPACT_ATOMS: atom_id res chain seq x y z
N MET A 1 38.98 -19.91 -13.31
CA MET A 1 37.86 -19.14 -13.91
C MET A 1 37.20 -18.32 -12.81
N SER A 2 37.45 -17.00 -12.76
CA SER A 2 36.95 -16.11 -11.71
C SER A 2 35.49 -15.73 -11.96
N ARG A 3 34.59 -15.99 -11.00
CA ARG A 3 33.19 -15.56 -11.06
C ARG A 3 33.15 -14.03 -10.93
N LYS A 4 33.00 -13.30 -12.05
CA LYS A 4 32.68 -11.87 -12.04
C LYS A 4 31.48 -11.64 -11.11
N SER A 5 31.69 -10.93 -10.01
CA SER A 5 30.61 -10.45 -9.15
C SER A 5 29.70 -9.57 -10.00
N ARG A 6 28.47 -10.02 -10.27
CA ARG A 6 27.49 -9.28 -11.06
C ARG A 6 27.18 -7.99 -10.28
N ALA A 7 27.61 -6.84 -10.79
CA ALA A 7 27.42 -5.56 -10.12
C ALA A 7 25.93 -5.35 -9.79
N LYS A 8 25.63 -4.91 -8.57
CA LYS A 8 24.26 -4.67 -8.14
C LYS A 8 23.67 -3.55 -9.02
N PRO A 9 22.46 -3.71 -9.58
CA PRO A 9 21.88 -2.66 -10.41
C PRO A 9 21.75 -1.37 -9.61
N PRO A 10 21.95 -0.20 -10.25
CA PRO A 10 21.80 1.10 -9.59
C PRO A 10 20.41 1.21 -8.95
N SER A 11 20.34 1.85 -7.77
CA SER A 11 19.08 1.99 -7.05
C SER A 11 18.06 2.75 -7.92
N PRO A 12 16.78 2.31 -7.97
CA PRO A 12 15.79 2.92 -8.86
C PRO A 12 15.39 4.35 -8.42
N PHE A 13 15.88 4.78 -7.25
CA PHE A 13 15.65 6.09 -6.64
C PHE A 13 16.78 7.11 -6.93
N LEU A 14 17.90 6.71 -7.54
CA LEU A 14 19.09 7.54 -7.76
C LEU A 14 18.87 8.87 -8.52
N ARG A 15 17.71 9.05 -9.18
CA ARG A 15 17.37 10.27 -9.94
C ARG A 15 16.37 11.18 -9.24
N PHE A 16 16.06 10.92 -7.97
CA PHE A 16 15.12 11.72 -7.20
C PHE A 16 15.85 12.47 -6.10
N ASN A 17 15.53 13.76 -5.95
CA ASN A 17 16.02 14.58 -4.84
C ASN A 17 15.28 14.26 -3.52
N SER A 18 14.16 13.53 -3.61
CA SER A 18 13.39 13.08 -2.46
C SER A 18 13.98 11.79 -1.86
N SER A 19 13.92 11.69 -0.53
CA SER A 19 14.37 10.48 0.18
C SER A 19 13.60 9.23 -0.33
N PRO A 20 14.30 8.11 -0.59
CA PRO A 20 13.67 6.86 -1.02
C PRO A 20 12.59 6.35 -0.06
N GLU A 21 12.70 6.66 1.22
CA GLU A 21 11.75 6.30 2.27
C GLU A 21 10.40 7.02 2.07
N VAL A 22 10.44 8.31 1.71
CA VAL A 22 9.24 9.10 1.39
C VAL A 22 8.56 8.55 0.15
N ILE A 23 9.32 8.28 -0.91
CA ILE A 23 8.78 7.71 -2.16
C ILE A 23 8.14 6.35 -1.90
N ARG A 24 8.81 5.48 -1.11
CA ARG A 24 8.28 4.18 -0.69
C ARG A 24 6.98 4.34 0.07
N LEU A 25 6.95 5.21 1.08
CA LEU A 25 5.77 5.45 1.91
C LEU A 25 4.58 5.88 1.05
N VAL A 26 4.77 6.87 0.18
CA VAL A 26 3.73 7.41 -0.69
C VAL A 26 3.18 6.36 -1.66
N VAL A 27 4.06 5.63 -2.34
CA VAL A 27 3.64 4.59 -3.29
C VAL A 27 2.97 3.43 -2.55
N LEU A 28 3.46 3.03 -1.37
CA LEU A 28 2.83 2.01 -0.53
C LEU A 28 1.46 2.44 -0.01
N MET A 29 1.30 3.70 0.39
CA MET A 29 0.02 4.24 0.82
C MET A 29 -1.03 4.13 -0.28
N TYR A 30 -0.65 4.37 -1.54
CA TYR A 30 -1.53 4.23 -2.69
C TYR A 30 -1.81 2.76 -3.08
N VAL A 31 -0.79 1.88 -3.06
CA VAL A 31 -0.97 0.45 -3.38
C VAL A 31 -1.83 -0.26 -2.34
N ARG A 32 -1.58 0.04 -1.06
CA ARG A 32 -2.06 -0.76 0.06
C ARG A 32 -3.34 -0.21 0.67
N PHE A 33 -3.53 1.09 0.58
CA PHE A 33 -4.77 1.72 1.01
C PHE A 33 -5.45 2.33 -0.19
N PRO A 34 -6.77 2.20 -0.26
CA PRO A 34 -7.51 2.77 -1.36
C PRO A 34 -7.65 4.28 -1.00
N LEU A 35 -6.62 5.07 -1.31
CA LEU A 35 -6.52 6.50 -1.01
C LEU A 35 -6.56 7.28 -2.33
N SER A 36 -7.22 8.45 -2.33
CA SER A 36 -7.10 9.38 -3.44
C SER A 36 -5.74 10.08 -3.37
N LEU A 37 -5.23 10.54 -4.52
CA LEU A 37 -3.94 11.26 -4.57
C LEU A 37 -3.94 12.50 -3.66
N ARG A 38 -5.08 13.21 -3.57
CA ARG A 38 -5.27 14.36 -2.67
C ARG A 38 -5.23 13.98 -1.20
N ASN A 39 -5.79 12.84 -0.81
CA ASN A 39 -5.69 12.40 0.58
C ASN A 39 -4.25 12.02 0.95
N VAL A 40 -3.46 11.54 -0.02
CA VAL A 40 -2.04 11.24 0.22
C VAL A 40 -1.26 12.54 0.39
N GLU A 41 -1.52 13.54 -0.45
CA GLU A 41 -1.00 14.91 -0.31
C GLU A 41 -1.34 15.51 1.07
N ASP A 42 -2.61 15.49 1.48
CA ASP A 42 -3.05 15.99 2.81
C ASP A 42 -2.30 15.29 3.96
N LEU A 43 -2.14 13.96 3.90
CA LEU A 43 -1.45 13.16 4.94
C LEU A 43 0.07 13.37 4.99
N LEU A 44 0.67 13.81 3.89
CA LEU A 44 2.09 14.16 3.84
C LEU A 44 2.28 15.59 4.35
N PHE A 45 1.37 16.49 4.02
CA PHE A 45 1.36 17.85 4.52
C PHE A 45 1.23 17.88 6.05
N GLU A 46 0.34 17.06 6.63
CA GLU A 46 0.23 16.86 8.09
C GLU A 46 1.55 16.41 8.75
N ARG A 47 2.44 15.76 7.99
CA ARG A 47 3.77 15.33 8.45
C ARG A 47 4.88 16.35 8.15
N GLY A 48 4.54 17.54 7.67
CA GLY A 48 5.48 18.58 7.28
C GLY A 48 6.16 18.34 5.93
N ILE A 49 5.62 17.44 5.10
CA ILE A 49 6.14 17.11 3.78
C ILE A 49 5.23 17.73 2.72
N ASP A 50 5.64 18.86 2.17
CA ASP A 50 4.89 19.56 1.11
C ASP A 50 5.14 18.91 -0.26
N ILE A 51 4.15 18.16 -0.77
CA ILE A 51 4.20 17.44 -2.04
C ILE A 51 2.85 17.55 -2.74
N CYS A 52 2.86 17.98 -4.00
CA CYS A 52 1.63 18.02 -4.81
C CYS A 52 1.18 16.61 -5.26
N HIS A 53 -0.14 16.41 -5.41
CA HIS A 53 -0.69 15.14 -5.91
C HIS A 53 -0.16 14.68 -7.28
N GLU A 54 0.30 15.59 -8.13
CA GLU A 54 0.93 15.22 -9.42
C GLU A 54 2.29 14.55 -9.23
N THR A 55 3.04 14.93 -8.18
CA THR A 55 4.28 14.25 -7.79
C THR A 55 3.99 12.83 -7.29
N VAL A 56 2.92 12.66 -6.51
CA VAL A 56 2.41 11.35 -6.10
C VAL A 56 2.06 10.49 -7.32
N ARG A 57 1.39 11.07 -8.32
CA ARG A 57 1.03 10.41 -9.58
C ARG A 57 2.25 9.98 -10.39
N LEU A 58 3.26 10.83 -10.50
CA LEU A 58 4.53 10.54 -11.16
C LEU A 58 5.26 9.36 -10.49
N TRP A 59 5.35 9.37 -9.16
CA TRP A 59 5.96 8.29 -8.41
C TRP A 59 5.19 6.98 -8.55
N TRP A 60 3.86 7.04 -8.52
CA TRP A 60 3.01 5.88 -8.79
C TRP A 60 3.28 5.28 -10.17
N ASN A 61 3.26 6.08 -11.24
CA ASN A 61 3.45 5.56 -12.60
C ASN A 61 4.81 4.88 -12.78
N ARG A 62 5.85 5.38 -12.09
CA ARG A 62 7.22 4.86 -12.21
C ARG A 62 7.50 3.67 -11.30
N PHE A 63 6.99 3.68 -10.07
CA PHE A 63 7.32 2.67 -9.06
C PHE A 63 6.19 1.69 -8.73
N GLY A 64 4.95 2.04 -9.05
CA GLY A 64 3.77 1.21 -8.81
C GLY A 64 3.93 -0.25 -9.27
N PRO A 65 4.38 -0.51 -10.51
CA PRO A 65 4.62 -1.88 -10.98
C PRO A 65 5.68 -2.65 -10.17
N LEU A 66 6.73 -1.97 -9.71
CA LEU A 66 7.79 -2.57 -8.89
C LEU A 66 7.23 -3.00 -7.54
N PHE A 67 6.59 -2.08 -6.81
CA PHE A 67 6.03 -2.36 -5.49
C PHE A 67 4.86 -3.34 -5.54
N ALA A 68 3.94 -3.20 -6.50
CA ALA A 68 2.84 -4.14 -6.69
C ALA A 68 3.35 -5.55 -7.02
N GLY A 69 4.39 -5.65 -7.85
CA GLY A 69 5.08 -6.90 -8.15
C GLY A 69 5.69 -7.54 -6.90
N ASP A 70 6.40 -6.76 -6.09
CA ASP A 70 7.05 -7.22 -4.86
C ASP A 70 6.02 -7.71 -3.84
N ILE A 71 4.96 -6.94 -3.61
CA ILE A 71 3.85 -7.29 -2.72
C ILE A 71 3.18 -8.58 -3.17
N ARG A 72 2.91 -8.72 -4.49
CA ARG A 72 2.32 -9.95 -5.05
C ARG A 72 3.25 -11.14 -4.85
N ARG A 73 4.55 -11.01 -5.11
CA ARG A 73 5.53 -12.08 -4.90
C ARG A 73 5.59 -12.50 -3.42
N GLN A 74 5.60 -11.54 -2.51
CA GLN A 74 5.62 -11.83 -1.07
C GLN A 74 4.33 -12.49 -0.61
N ARG A 75 3.16 -12.07 -1.13
CA ARG A 75 1.88 -12.74 -0.87
C ARG A 75 1.92 -14.20 -1.34
N VAL A 76 2.35 -14.45 -2.58
CA VAL A 76 2.46 -15.81 -3.13
C VAL A 76 3.42 -16.67 -2.30
N SER A 77 4.57 -16.12 -1.91
CA SER A 77 5.53 -16.82 -1.06
C SER A 77 4.93 -17.22 0.30
N ARG A 78 4.19 -16.30 0.96
CA ARG A 78 3.47 -16.60 2.21
C ARG A 78 2.38 -17.66 2.01
N MET A 79 1.65 -17.59 0.90
CA MET A 79 0.61 -18.57 0.56
C MET A 79 1.17 -19.99 0.36
N ARG A 80 2.39 -20.12 -0.16
CA ARG A 80 3.08 -21.42 -0.29
C ARG A 80 3.48 -22.04 1.05
N GLY A 81 3.49 -21.28 2.15
CA GLY A 81 3.83 -21.77 3.49
C GLY A 81 2.69 -22.52 4.20
N PHE A 82 1.46 -22.43 3.70
CA PHE A 82 0.33 -23.13 4.31
C PHE A 82 0.32 -24.60 3.91
N ARG A 83 0.54 -25.50 4.87
CA ARG A 83 0.54 -26.96 4.66
C ARG A 83 -0.83 -27.62 4.89
N GLN A 84 -1.71 -26.99 5.68
CA GLN A 84 -3.02 -27.53 6.06
C GLN A 84 -4.15 -26.68 5.48
N MET A 85 -5.10 -27.33 4.81
CA MET A 85 -6.23 -26.66 4.14
C MET A 85 -7.13 -25.89 5.12
N LYS A 86 -7.42 -26.45 6.30
CA LYS A 86 -8.25 -25.81 7.33
C LYS A 86 -7.69 -24.47 7.79
N THR A 87 -6.37 -24.36 7.92
CA THR A 87 -5.68 -23.12 8.34
C THR A 87 -5.68 -22.08 7.22
N LEU A 88 -5.50 -22.51 5.97
CA LEU A 88 -5.60 -21.65 4.80
C LEU A 88 -7.00 -21.06 4.65
N GLN A 89 -8.05 -21.87 4.85
CA GLN A 89 -9.44 -21.42 4.76
C GLN A 89 -9.79 -20.38 5.83
N LYS A 90 -9.36 -20.60 7.09
CA LYS A 90 -9.49 -19.60 8.17
C LYS A 90 -8.77 -18.29 7.82
N PHE A 91 -7.52 -18.38 7.37
CA PHE A 91 -6.74 -17.21 6.96
C PHE A 91 -7.40 -16.45 5.80
N ALA A 92 -7.81 -17.15 4.75
CA ALA A 92 -8.45 -16.55 3.58
C ALA A 92 -9.78 -15.88 3.93
N SER A 93 -10.59 -16.49 4.80
CA SER A 93 -11.86 -15.93 5.28
C SER A 93 -11.64 -14.61 6.05
N VAL A 94 -10.72 -14.58 7.01
CA VAL A 94 -10.39 -13.35 7.76
C VAL A 94 -9.80 -12.29 6.84
N HIS A 95 -8.85 -12.67 5.98
CA HIS A 95 -8.22 -11.75 5.03
C HIS A 95 -9.23 -11.16 4.03
N ALA A 96 -10.17 -11.97 3.52
CA ALA A 96 -11.21 -11.50 2.61
C ALA A 96 -12.18 -10.55 3.34
N SER A 97 -12.59 -10.87 4.57
CA SER A 97 -13.45 -10.01 5.39
C SER A 97 -12.80 -8.63 5.62
N VAL A 98 -11.53 -8.61 6.04
CA VAL A 98 -10.77 -7.37 6.25
C VAL A 98 -10.62 -6.58 4.95
N HIS A 99 -10.25 -7.25 3.84
CA HIS A 99 -10.09 -6.59 2.55
C HIS A 99 -11.40 -5.98 2.05
N ASN A 100 -12.51 -6.72 2.15
CA ASN A 100 -13.83 -6.25 1.74
C ASN A 100 -14.28 -5.05 2.58
N HIS A 101 -13.99 -5.05 3.89
CA HIS A 101 -14.31 -3.96 4.80
C HIS A 101 -13.61 -2.64 4.42
N PHE A 102 -12.35 -2.69 4.00
CA PHE A 102 -11.61 -1.49 3.54
C PHE A 102 -11.88 -1.12 2.08
N SER A 103 -12.45 -2.03 1.29
CA SER A 103 -12.69 -1.87 -0.15
C SER A 103 -14.13 -1.47 -0.50
N LEU A 104 -14.94 -1.08 0.49
CA LEU A 104 -16.32 -0.60 0.30
C LEU A 104 -16.39 0.56 -0.70
N GLU A 105 -16.87 0.25 -1.91
CA GLU A 105 -17.60 1.08 -2.87
C GLU A 105 -17.23 2.56 -2.98
N ARG A 106 -15.92 2.89 -3.00
CA ARG A 106 -15.46 4.28 -3.24
C ARG A 106 -16.02 4.85 -4.55
N HIS A 107 -16.33 4.01 -5.52
CA HIS A 107 -16.87 4.43 -6.81
C HIS A 107 -18.36 4.79 -6.77
N LEU A 108 -19.08 4.51 -5.68
CA LEU A 108 -20.51 4.82 -5.51
C LEU A 108 -20.77 5.85 -4.41
N THR A 109 -19.72 6.37 -3.75
CA THR A 109 -19.86 7.25 -2.58
C THR A 109 -19.09 8.56 -2.70
N ASN A 110 -19.74 9.66 -2.28
CA ASN A 110 -19.13 10.99 -2.19
C ASN A 110 -17.98 11.01 -1.16
N ARG A 111 -16.98 11.88 -1.36
CA ARG A 111 -15.74 12.04 -0.56
C ARG A 111 -16.02 12.15 0.94
N GLN A 112 -17.03 12.91 1.33
CA GLN A 112 -17.37 13.15 2.74
C GLN A 112 -17.88 11.89 3.42
N THR A 113 -18.84 11.21 2.77
CA THR A 113 -19.41 9.94 3.22
C THR A 113 -18.35 8.83 3.32
N TYR A 114 -17.37 8.81 2.40
CA TYR A 114 -16.24 7.88 2.48
C TYR A 114 -15.34 8.15 3.68
N ARG A 115 -15.04 9.42 4.01
CA ARG A 115 -14.25 9.80 5.20
C ARG A 115 -14.94 9.37 6.49
N GLU A 116 -16.23 9.66 6.61
CA GLU A 116 -17.04 9.30 7.79
C GLU A 116 -17.19 7.79 7.97
N ARG A 117 -17.45 7.06 6.89
CA ARG A 117 -17.53 5.59 6.94
C ARG A 117 -16.19 4.97 7.33
N ARG A 118 -15.07 5.51 6.83
CA ARG A 118 -13.73 5.05 7.19
C ARG A 118 -13.36 5.36 8.63
N SER A 119 -13.68 6.55 9.14
CA SER A 119 -13.40 6.90 10.54
C SER A 119 -14.27 6.07 11.49
N ALA A 120 -15.55 5.89 11.19
CA ALA A 120 -16.45 5.04 11.96
C ALA A 120 -16.03 3.55 11.93
N ALA A 121 -15.60 3.05 10.77
CA ALA A 121 -15.03 1.72 10.64
C ALA A 121 -13.77 1.55 11.49
N LEU A 122 -12.82 2.49 11.40
CA LEU A 122 -11.59 2.45 12.19
C LEU A 122 -11.87 2.48 13.69
N ALA A 123 -12.81 3.32 14.14
CA ALA A 123 -13.25 3.38 15.52
C ALA A 123 -13.88 2.06 16.00
N LYS A 124 -14.74 1.43 15.17
CA LYS A 124 -15.31 0.10 15.47
C LYS A 124 -14.22 -0.96 15.61
N TRP A 125 -13.22 -0.95 14.74
CA TRP A 125 -12.09 -1.87 14.83
C TRP A 125 -11.22 -1.64 16.08
N GLN A 126 -10.97 -0.39 16.46
CA GLN A 126 -10.23 -0.06 17.68
C GLN A 126 -10.97 -0.51 18.94
N ALA A 127 -12.30 -0.32 18.99
CA ALA A 127 -13.14 -0.77 20.10
C ALA A 127 -13.18 -2.30 20.24
N LEU A 128 -13.04 -3.06 19.15
CA LEU A 128 -12.98 -4.52 19.17
C LEU A 128 -11.59 -5.08 19.49
N ALA A 129 -10.55 -4.26 19.43
CA ALA A 129 -9.15 -4.64 19.68
C ALA A 129 -8.66 -4.23 21.08
N SER A 130 -9.52 -3.61 21.88
CA SER A 130 -9.31 -3.26 23.29
C SER A 130 -9.95 -4.31 24.18
#